data_AF-A0A535Y8D9-F1
#
_entry.id   AF-A0A535Y8D9-F1
#
_cell.length_a   1.000
_cell.length_b   1.000
_cell.length_c   1.000
_cell.angle_alpha   90.00
_cell.angle_beta   90.00
_cell.angle_gamma   90.00
#
_symmetry.space_group_name_H-M   'P 1'
#
loop_
_entity.id
_entity.type
_entity.pdbx_description
1 polymer ?
#
loop_
_entity_poly.entity_id
_entity_poly.type
_entity_poly.pdbx_seq_one_letter_code
_entity_poly.pdbx_strand_id
1 'polypeptide(L)'
;MNRPQRRRLPDTRNSKTHKFSIEGHEGYITVGLFDDGAPGELFVTMAKEGSTLSGMMDAFATSVSLLFQYGVPLAHMVDKFSHMRFEPSGWTGNPQIGMAKSIVDYVFRWLGHNFLSAADRAALGLVTHSEIADATPQLELIRPDRNEPVEPAPKMVASAEPSTVRRMNSTPDAPPCPRCGWLTVRNGTCHKCENCGETTGCS
;
A
#
# COMPACT_ATOMS: atom_id res chain seq x y z
N MET A 1 6.24 22.41 -32.03
CA MET A 1 5.86 21.48 -30.93
C MET A 1 6.69 20.23 -31.06
N ASN A 2 7.50 19.91 -30.04
CA ASN A 2 8.31 18.70 -30.05
C ASN A 2 7.38 17.50 -29.80
N ARG A 3 7.26 16.58 -30.76
CA ARG A 3 6.42 15.38 -30.61
C ARG A 3 7.07 14.45 -29.58
N PRO A 4 6.30 13.84 -28.66
CA PRO A 4 6.86 12.85 -27.74
C PRO A 4 7.42 11.69 -28.57
N GLN A 5 8.70 11.34 -28.35
CA GLN A 5 9.35 10.25 -29.05
C GLN A 5 9.19 8.95 -28.27
N ARG A 6 8.71 7.91 -28.94
CA ARG A 6 8.58 6.57 -28.39
C ARG A 6 9.93 5.84 -28.44
N ARG A 7 10.47 5.47 -27.28
CA ARG A 7 11.62 4.55 -27.15
C ARG A 7 11.13 3.13 -27.39
N ARG A 8 11.59 2.49 -28.46
CA ARG A 8 11.26 1.09 -28.77
C ARG A 8 12.20 0.14 -28.02
N LEU A 9 11.69 -1.05 -27.70
CA LEU A 9 12.49 -2.12 -27.12
C LEU A 9 13.12 -2.96 -28.25
N PRO A 10 14.30 -3.57 -28.03
CA PRO A 10 14.92 -4.49 -28.99
C PRO A 10 14.15 -5.81 -29.09
N ASP A 11 14.26 -6.50 -30.22
CA ASP A 11 13.53 -7.75 -30.49
C ASP A 11 13.85 -8.87 -29.50
N THR A 12 15.10 -8.91 -29.01
CA THR A 12 15.55 -9.79 -27.92
C THR A 12 15.93 -8.93 -26.72
N ARG A 13 15.37 -9.25 -25.55
CA ARG A 13 15.53 -8.46 -24.33
C ARG A 13 15.39 -9.32 -23.09
N ASN A 14 15.94 -8.81 -21.99
CA ASN A 14 15.73 -9.40 -20.67
C ASN A 14 14.31 -9.11 -20.17
N SER A 15 13.74 -10.06 -19.44
CA SER A 15 12.46 -9.88 -18.76
C SER A 15 12.49 -10.45 -17.35
N LYS A 16 11.62 -9.92 -16.49
CA LYS A 16 11.40 -10.41 -15.14
C LYS A 16 9.96 -10.88 -15.02
N THR A 17 9.78 -12.15 -14.67
CA THR A 17 8.46 -12.75 -14.46
C THR A 17 8.24 -13.09 -12.99
N HIS A 18 7.03 -12.80 -12.49
CA HIS A 18 6.62 -13.04 -11.12
C HIS A 18 5.22 -13.63 -11.07
N LYS A 19 5.07 -14.78 -10.41
CA LYS A 19 3.76 -15.37 -10.11
C LYS A 19 3.17 -14.69 -8.89
N PHE A 20 1.90 -14.32 -8.95
CA PHE A 20 1.15 -13.81 -7.81
C PHE A 20 -0.17 -14.56 -7.64
N SER A 21 -0.73 -14.46 -6.44
CA SER A 21 -2.07 -14.90 -6.10
C SER A 21 -2.71 -13.83 -5.20
N ILE A 22 -3.99 -13.53 -5.41
CA ILE A 22 -4.78 -12.62 -4.56
C ILE A 22 -6.11 -13.31 -4.32
N GLU A 23 -6.39 -13.77 -3.09
CA GLU A 23 -7.62 -14.54 -2.76
C GLU A 23 -7.89 -15.71 -3.72
N GLY A 24 -6.84 -16.44 -4.10
CA GLY A 24 -6.96 -17.59 -5.02
C GLY A 24 -7.08 -17.21 -6.50
N HIS A 25 -7.06 -15.93 -6.86
CA HIS A 25 -6.87 -15.47 -8.23
C HIS A 25 -5.38 -15.44 -8.56
N GLU A 26 -4.92 -16.45 -9.29
CA GLU A 26 -3.53 -16.54 -9.72
C GLU A 26 -3.29 -15.78 -11.03
N GLY A 27 -2.09 -15.19 -11.14
CA GLY A 27 -1.63 -14.54 -12.36
C GLY A 27 -0.11 -14.42 -12.42
N TYR A 28 0.38 -13.93 -13.54
CA TYR A 28 1.79 -13.69 -13.81
C TYR A 28 1.99 -12.25 -14.25
N ILE A 29 2.95 -11.57 -13.63
CA ILE A 29 3.48 -10.29 -14.08
C ILE A 29 4.72 -10.60 -14.89
N THR A 30 4.82 -10.09 -16.11
CA THR A 30 6.06 -10.14 -16.90
C THR A 30 6.44 -8.74 -17.31
N VAL A 31 7.66 -8.32 -16.97
CA VAL A 31 8.20 -7.00 -17.30
C VAL A 31 9.36 -7.17 -18.25
N GLY A 32 9.25 -6.65 -19.46
CA GLY A 32 10.37 -6.54 -20.39
C GLY A 32 11.21 -5.32 -20.05
N LEU A 33 12.53 -5.47 -20.09
CA LEU A 33 13.49 -4.45 -19.68
C LEU A 33 14.13 -3.79 -20.90
N PHE A 34 14.47 -2.53 -20.74
CA PHE A 34 15.45 -1.85 -21.58
C PHE A 34 16.88 -2.28 -21.21
N ASP A 35 17.84 -1.93 -22.06
CA ASP A 35 19.27 -2.26 -21.84
C ASP A 35 19.86 -1.62 -20.57
N ASP A 36 19.26 -0.53 -20.08
CA ASP A 36 19.61 0.14 -18.83
C ASP A 36 18.97 -0.51 -17.58
N GLY A 37 18.19 -1.59 -17.77
CA GLY A 37 17.47 -2.29 -16.70
C GLY A 37 16.15 -1.63 -16.29
N ALA A 38 15.77 -0.50 -16.90
CA ALA A 38 14.48 0.13 -16.63
C ALA A 38 13.33 -0.68 -17.24
N PRO A 39 12.13 -0.66 -16.65
CA PRO A 39 10.95 -1.33 -17.21
C PRO A 39 10.53 -0.65 -18.52
N GLY A 40 10.32 -1.44 -19.58
CA GLY A 40 9.90 -0.95 -20.89
C GLY A 40 8.56 -1.50 -21.38
N GLU A 41 8.11 -2.64 -20.86
CA GLU A 41 6.80 -3.21 -21.13
C GLU A 41 6.31 -4.03 -19.95
N LEU A 42 4.99 -4.14 -19.83
CA LEU A 42 4.28 -4.86 -18.79
C LEU A 42 3.26 -5.78 -19.46
N PHE A 43 3.25 -7.04 -19.01
CA PHE A 43 2.21 -8.01 -19.29
C PHE A 43 1.66 -8.54 -17.97
N VAL A 44 0.34 -8.72 -17.90
CA VAL A 44 -0.34 -9.29 -16.74
C VAL A 44 -1.28 -10.37 -17.23
N THR A 45 -0.89 -11.63 -17.07
CA THR A 45 -1.67 -12.78 -17.51
C THR A 45 -2.40 -13.39 -16.33
N MET A 46 -3.72 -13.52 -16.41
CA MET A 46 -4.54 -14.16 -15.37
C MET A 46 -4.73 -15.65 -15.70
N ALA A 47 -4.68 -16.51 -14.69
CA ALA A 47 -4.80 -17.97 -14.88
C ALA A 47 -6.18 -18.42 -15.39
N LYS A 48 -7.24 -17.64 -15.15
CA LYS A 48 -8.56 -17.85 -15.76
C LYS A 48 -8.60 -17.06 -17.08
N GLU A 49 -8.28 -17.74 -18.18
CA GLU A 49 -8.33 -17.15 -19.52
C GLU A 49 -9.77 -16.79 -19.95
N GLY A 50 -9.91 -15.77 -20.79
CA GLY A 50 -11.18 -15.43 -21.44
C GLY A 50 -12.20 -14.66 -20.58
N SER A 51 -11.84 -14.20 -19.38
CA SER A 51 -12.72 -13.35 -18.56
C SER A 51 -12.62 -11.87 -18.93
N THR A 52 -13.65 -11.08 -18.63
CA THR A 52 -13.63 -9.61 -18.77
C THR A 52 -12.44 -8.98 -18.05
N LEU A 53 -12.05 -9.55 -16.91
CA LEU A 53 -10.89 -9.09 -16.15
C LEU A 53 -9.58 -9.32 -16.91
N SER A 54 -9.40 -10.49 -17.53
CA SER A 54 -8.21 -10.82 -18.32
C SER A 54 -8.05 -9.86 -19.50
N GLY A 55 -9.12 -9.62 -20.26
CA GLY A 55 -9.09 -8.67 -21.38
C GLY A 55 -8.84 -7.21 -20.93
N MET A 56 -9.40 -6.79 -19.79
CA MET A 56 -9.13 -5.47 -19.22
C MET A 56 -7.68 -5.34 -18.74
N MET A 57 -7.12 -6.38 -18.13
CA MET A 57 -5.72 -6.39 -17.70
C MET A 57 -4.76 -6.36 -18.90
N ASP A 58 -5.05 -7.07 -19.99
CA ASP A 58 -4.24 -7.01 -21.22
C ASP A 58 -4.25 -5.60 -21.84
N ALA A 59 -5.42 -4.97 -21.93
CA ALA A 59 -5.54 -3.60 -22.44
C ALA A 59 -4.84 -2.58 -21.52
N PHE A 60 -4.96 -2.77 -20.21
CA PHE A 60 -4.31 -1.93 -19.21
C PHE A 60 -2.77 -2.08 -19.26
N ALA A 61 -2.27 -3.31 -19.29
CA ALA A 61 -0.84 -3.61 -19.36
C ALA A 61 -0.22 -3.09 -20.67
N THR A 62 -0.96 -3.18 -21.79
CA THR A 62 -0.57 -2.55 -23.06
C THR A 62 -0.48 -1.03 -22.94
N SER A 63 -1.45 -0.41 -22.25
CA SER A 63 -1.43 1.04 -22.01
C SER A 63 -0.23 1.45 -21.16
N VAL A 64 0.08 0.70 -20.10
CA VAL A 64 1.27 0.91 -19.25
C VAL A 64 2.57 0.73 -20.03
N SER A 65 2.63 -0.25 -20.93
CA SER A 65 3.78 -0.45 -21.81
C SER A 65 4.04 0.77 -22.71
N LEU A 66 2.97 1.40 -23.22
CA LEU A 66 3.12 2.66 -23.96
C LEU A 66 3.65 3.78 -23.05
N LEU A 67 3.15 3.91 -21.82
CA LEU A 67 3.63 4.92 -20.87
C LEU A 67 5.14 4.78 -20.60
N PHE A 68 5.64 3.56 -20.37
CA PHE A 68 7.07 3.30 -20.21
C PHE A 68 7.87 3.72 -21.45
N GLN A 69 7.38 3.38 -22.63
CA GLN A 69 8.06 3.71 -23.89
C GLN A 69 8.06 5.20 -24.22
N TYR A 70 7.16 5.98 -23.63
CA TYR A 70 7.17 7.45 -23.69
C TYR A 70 7.90 8.10 -22.50
N GLY A 71 8.55 7.31 -21.64
CA GLY A 71 9.40 7.82 -20.56
C GLY A 71 8.64 8.35 -19.35
N VAL A 72 7.40 7.91 -19.13
CA VAL A 72 6.65 8.26 -17.91
C VAL A 72 7.38 7.66 -16.69
N PRO A 73 7.74 8.46 -15.68
CA PRO A 73 8.47 7.95 -14.52
C PRO A 73 7.66 6.92 -13.74
N LEU A 74 8.28 5.78 -13.43
CA LEU A 74 7.63 4.70 -12.68
C LEU A 74 7.10 5.18 -11.32
N ALA A 75 7.85 6.04 -10.62
CA ALA A 75 7.46 6.55 -9.30
C ALA A 75 6.07 7.23 -9.32
N HIS A 76 5.77 8.03 -10.34
CA HIS A 76 4.45 8.67 -10.48
C HIS A 76 3.34 7.66 -10.77
N MET A 77 3.64 6.62 -11.55
CA MET A 77 2.67 5.56 -11.81
C MET A 77 2.40 4.75 -10.55
N VAL A 78 3.45 4.40 -9.80
CA VAL A 78 3.33 3.69 -8.53
C VAL A 78 2.52 4.51 -7.53
N ASP A 79 2.82 5.80 -7.36
CA ASP A 79 2.03 6.70 -6.49
C ASP A 79 0.53 6.70 -6.88
N LYS A 80 0.25 6.77 -8.19
CA LYS A 80 -1.12 6.88 -8.69
C LYS A 80 -1.93 5.59 -8.59
N PHE A 81 -1.31 4.46 -8.95
CA PHE A 81 -1.98 3.16 -9.09
C PHE A 81 -1.90 2.31 -7.84
N SER A 82 -0.93 2.56 -6.96
CA SER A 82 -0.92 1.94 -5.64
C SER A 82 -2.17 2.33 -4.87
N HIS A 83 -2.69 1.38 -4.12
CA HIS A 83 -3.85 1.49 -3.28
C HIS A 83 -5.19 1.76 -3.97
N MET A 84 -5.25 1.66 -5.30
CA MET A 84 -6.52 1.55 -6.01
C MET A 84 -7.29 0.31 -5.52
N ARG A 85 -8.58 0.51 -5.27
CA ARG A 85 -9.47 -0.49 -4.65
C ARG A 85 -10.48 -1.00 -5.67
N PHE A 86 -10.43 -2.31 -5.93
CA PHE A 86 -11.44 -3.06 -6.68
C PHE A 86 -11.12 -4.55 -6.58
N GLU A 87 -12.11 -5.41 -6.84
CA GLU A 87 -11.94 -6.87 -6.78
C GLU A 87 -11.20 -7.44 -8.01
N PRO A 88 -10.37 -8.48 -7.84
CA PRO A 88 -10.10 -9.21 -6.60
C PRO A 88 -9.15 -8.46 -5.66
N SER A 89 -9.47 -8.46 -4.37
CA SER A 89 -8.67 -7.89 -3.29
C SER A 89 -8.50 -8.88 -2.15
N GLY A 90 -7.38 -8.80 -1.42
CA GLY A 90 -7.15 -9.62 -0.23
C GLY A 90 -5.71 -10.10 -0.06
N TRP A 91 -5.53 -11.21 0.64
CA TRP A 91 -4.20 -11.70 1.02
C TRP A 91 -3.45 -12.28 -0.17
N THR A 92 -2.16 -11.99 -0.24
CA THR A 92 -1.35 -12.34 -1.42
C THR A 92 -0.28 -13.41 -1.17
N GLY A 93 0.03 -13.67 0.10
CA GLY A 93 1.15 -14.54 0.50
C GLY A 93 2.55 -13.95 0.26
N ASN A 94 2.67 -12.76 -0.35
CA ASN A 94 3.94 -12.09 -0.55
C ASN A 94 4.36 -11.30 0.71
N PRO A 95 5.54 -11.56 1.31
CA PRO A 95 6.02 -10.84 2.50
C PRO A 95 6.10 -9.32 2.33
N GLN A 96 6.37 -8.84 1.11
CA GLN A 96 6.48 -7.40 0.82
C GLN A 96 5.11 -6.74 0.63
N ILE A 97 4.10 -7.52 0.22
CA ILE A 97 2.77 -7.02 -0.18
C ILE A 97 1.72 -7.92 0.47
N GLY A 98 1.63 -7.94 1.80
CA GLY A 98 0.75 -8.89 2.51
C GLY A 98 -0.70 -8.84 2.04
N MET A 99 -1.33 -7.66 2.11
CA MET A 99 -2.70 -7.43 1.66
C MET A 99 -2.72 -6.49 0.45
N ALA A 100 -3.36 -6.91 -0.64
CA ALA A 100 -3.57 -6.10 -1.84
C ALA A 100 -5.01 -5.59 -1.92
N LYS A 101 -5.17 -4.34 -2.34
CA LYS A 101 -6.47 -3.67 -2.53
C LYS A 101 -7.09 -3.93 -3.92
N SER A 102 -6.27 -4.41 -4.85
CA SER A 102 -6.64 -4.85 -6.19
C SER A 102 -5.44 -5.52 -6.87
N ILE A 103 -5.66 -6.13 -8.04
CA ILE A 103 -4.56 -6.60 -8.91
C ILE A 103 -3.64 -5.43 -9.31
N VAL A 104 -4.20 -4.27 -9.63
CA VAL A 104 -3.40 -3.10 -10.06
C VAL A 104 -2.57 -2.55 -8.89
N ASP A 105 -3.13 -2.48 -7.67
CA ASP A 105 -2.37 -2.15 -6.46
C ASP A 105 -1.19 -3.11 -6.27
N TYR A 106 -1.42 -4.42 -6.40
CA TYR A 106 -0.37 -5.42 -6.27
C TYR A 106 0.74 -5.23 -7.32
N VAL A 107 0.35 -5.09 -8.59
CA VAL A 107 1.29 -4.95 -9.72
C VAL A 107 2.19 -3.74 -9.51
N PHE A 108 1.62 -2.57 -9.16
CA PHE A 108 2.43 -1.35 -9.00
C PHE A 108 3.26 -1.34 -7.72
N ARG A 109 2.77 -1.90 -6.62
CA ARG A 109 3.60 -2.09 -5.43
C ARG A 109 4.76 -3.03 -5.71
N TRP A 110 4.52 -4.12 -6.44
CA TRP A 110 5.57 -5.05 -6.85
C TRP A 110 6.59 -4.39 -7.78
N LEU A 111 6.14 -3.63 -8.79
CA LEU A 111 7.04 -2.83 -9.64
C LEU A 111 7.87 -1.85 -8.80
N GLY A 112 7.24 -1.17 -7.83
CA GLY A 112 7.90 -0.26 -6.90
C GLY A 112 9.02 -0.94 -6.12
N HIS A 113 8.74 -2.10 -5.51
CA HIS A 113 9.75 -2.87 -4.78
C HIS A 113 10.93 -3.34 -5.65
N ASN A 114 10.69 -3.61 -6.94
CA ASN A 114 11.69 -4.18 -7.83
C ASN A 114 12.54 -3.17 -8.60
N PHE A 115 11.99 -1.99 -8.92
CA PHE A 115 12.62 -1.05 -9.86
C PHE A 115 12.85 0.36 -9.28
N LEU A 116 12.19 0.73 -8.17
CA LEU A 116 12.43 2.03 -7.55
C LEU A 116 13.63 1.99 -6.60
N SER A 117 14.28 3.15 -6.48
CA SER A 117 15.35 3.37 -5.51
C SER A 117 14.83 3.26 -4.07
N ALA A 118 15.72 3.04 -3.10
CA ALA A 118 15.32 2.99 -1.69
C ALA A 118 14.65 4.30 -1.22
N ALA A 119 15.14 5.44 -1.70
CA ALA A 119 14.57 6.76 -1.39
C ALA A 119 13.14 6.91 -1.92
N ASP A 120 12.90 6.52 -3.18
CA ASP A 120 11.57 6.61 -3.79
C ASP A 120 10.58 5.65 -3.12
N ARG A 121 11.03 4.43 -2.78
CA ARG A 121 10.20 3.48 -2.02
C ARG A 121 9.80 4.04 -0.66
N ALA A 122 10.73 4.68 0.04
CA ALA A 122 10.44 5.33 1.32
C ALA A 122 9.43 6.47 1.17
N ALA A 123 9.61 7.33 0.16
CA ALA A 123 8.70 8.43 -0.13
C ALA A 123 7.27 7.95 -0.46
N LEU A 124 7.14 6.80 -1.12
CA LEU A 124 5.86 6.19 -1.50
C LEU A 124 5.28 5.23 -0.44
N GLY A 125 5.91 5.11 0.74
CA GLY A 125 5.46 4.21 1.80
C GLY A 125 5.58 2.73 1.46
N LEU A 126 6.42 2.35 0.50
CA LEU A 126 6.73 0.97 0.12
C LEU A 126 7.87 0.38 0.96
N VAL A 127 7.92 0.73 2.25
CA VAL A 127 8.95 0.25 3.17
C VAL A 127 8.50 -1.07 3.75
N THR A 128 9.37 -2.09 3.68
CA THR A 128 9.09 -3.35 4.37
C THR A 128 9.19 -3.15 5.88
N HIS A 129 8.31 -3.78 6.67
CA HIS A 129 8.39 -3.70 8.14
C HIS A 129 9.77 -4.13 8.69
N SER A 130 10.55 -4.91 7.94
CA SER A 130 11.93 -5.28 8.28
C SER A 130 12.96 -4.16 8.12
N GLU A 131 12.66 -3.12 7.33
CA GLU A 131 13.54 -1.95 7.13
C GLU A 131 13.26 -0.83 8.15
N ILE A 132 12.18 -0.91 8.92
CA ILE A 132 11.95 -0.09 10.12
C ILE A 132 12.80 -0.66 11.28
N ALA A 133 14.09 -0.87 11.03
CA ALA A 133 15.02 -1.38 12.03
C ALA A 133 15.61 -0.24 12.87
N ASP A 134 15.58 1.00 12.38
CA ASP A 134 15.99 2.16 13.16
C ASP A 134 14.79 2.72 13.94
N ALA A 135 14.38 1.95 14.95
CA ALA A 135 13.44 2.43 15.97
C ALA A 135 14.07 3.51 16.86
N THR A 136 15.37 3.81 16.69
CA THR A 136 16.15 4.76 17.48
C THR A 136 15.49 6.14 17.62
N PRO A 137 14.98 6.79 16.56
CA PRO A 137 14.33 8.10 16.70
C PRO A 137 13.04 8.02 17.53
N GLN A 138 12.29 6.94 17.39
CA GLN A 138 11.04 6.73 18.11
C GLN A 138 11.29 6.27 19.55
N LEU A 139 12.37 5.51 19.80
CA LEU A 139 12.85 5.16 21.13
C LEU A 139 13.39 6.37 21.87
N GLU A 140 14.07 7.29 21.19
CA GLU A 140 14.63 8.51 21.79
C GLU A 140 13.54 9.47 22.26
N LEU A 141 12.40 9.51 21.56
CA LEU A 141 11.18 10.20 22.01
C LEU A 141 10.46 9.52 23.19
N ILE A 142 10.67 8.22 23.40
CA ILE A 142 10.06 7.43 24.48
C ILE A 142 10.99 7.34 25.71
N ARG A 143 12.28 7.62 25.56
CA ARG A 143 13.23 7.61 26.67
C ARG A 143 12.89 8.75 27.64
N PRO A 144 12.44 8.45 28.87
CA PRO A 144 12.35 9.48 29.89
C PRO A 144 13.79 9.90 30.20
N ASP A 145 14.05 11.21 30.14
CA ASP A 145 15.32 11.79 30.51
C ASP A 145 15.67 11.36 31.94
N ARG A 146 16.65 10.45 32.08
CA ARG A 146 16.89 9.70 33.32
C ARG A 146 17.84 10.40 34.28
N ASN A 147 18.03 11.72 34.13
CA ASN A 147 19.03 12.47 34.88
C ASN A 147 18.48 13.66 35.69
N GLU A 148 17.18 13.71 35.96
CA GLU A 148 16.69 14.54 37.07
C GLU A 148 16.67 13.73 38.38
N PRO A 149 17.25 14.25 39.48
CA PRO A 149 17.16 13.60 40.78
C PRO A 149 15.69 13.42 41.15
N VAL A 150 15.27 12.17 41.37
CA VAL A 150 13.92 11.87 41.86
C VAL A 150 13.86 12.28 43.33
N GLU A 151 13.43 13.51 43.61
CA GLU A 151 12.90 13.84 44.93
C GLU A 151 11.65 12.97 45.18
N PRO A 152 11.48 12.40 46.40
CA PRO A 152 10.34 11.57 46.70
C PRO A 152 9.06 12.40 46.61
N ALA A 153 8.18 12.01 45.67
CA ALA A 153 6.93 12.70 45.38
C ALA A 153 6.05 12.89 46.62
N PRO A 154 5.46 14.08 46.83
CA PRO A 154 4.46 14.28 47.86
C PRO A 154 3.18 13.52 47.47
N LYS A 155 2.58 12.82 48.44
CA LYS A 155 1.27 12.17 48.28
C LYS A 155 0.21 13.26 48.04
N MET A 156 -0.22 13.44 46.80
CA MET A 156 -1.34 14.32 46.47
C MET A 156 -2.59 13.53 46.10
N VAL A 157 -3.62 13.83 46.88
CA VAL A 157 -5.01 13.39 46.79
C VAL A 157 -5.59 13.80 45.44
N ALA A 158 -6.30 12.90 44.78
CA ALA A 158 -6.96 13.14 43.51
C ALA A 158 -7.97 14.29 43.64
N SER A 159 -7.75 15.36 42.90
CA SER A 159 -8.76 16.38 42.58
C SER A 159 -8.74 16.55 41.07
N ALA A 160 -9.82 16.12 40.43
CA ALA A 160 -10.01 16.17 39.00
C ALA A 160 -10.47 17.56 38.57
N GLU A 161 -9.73 18.19 37.67
CA GLU A 161 -10.19 19.27 36.79
C GLU A 161 -9.69 18.95 35.36
N PRO A 162 -10.49 19.18 34.31
CA PRO A 162 -10.34 18.49 33.04
C PRO A 162 -9.34 19.19 32.11
N SER A 163 -8.26 18.50 31.73
CA SER A 163 -7.42 18.95 30.62
C SER A 163 -8.15 18.67 29.30
N THR A 164 -8.40 19.73 28.54
CA THR A 164 -9.07 19.76 27.23
C THR A 164 -8.21 19.17 26.11
N VAL A 165 -7.65 17.98 26.32
CA VAL A 165 -7.09 17.18 25.23
C VAL A 165 -8.23 16.37 24.65
N ARG A 166 -8.84 16.92 23.60
CA ARG A 166 -9.85 16.25 22.77
C ARG A 166 -9.17 15.03 22.14
N ARG A 167 -9.21 13.87 22.81
CA ARG A 167 -8.82 12.58 22.23
C ARG A 167 -9.71 12.37 21.00
N MET A 168 -9.16 12.57 19.82
CA MET A 168 -9.87 12.34 18.58
C MET A 168 -10.22 10.86 18.47
N ASN A 169 -11.52 10.58 18.51
CA ASN A 169 -12.20 9.37 18.02
C ASN A 169 -11.86 8.01 18.66
N SER A 170 -11.38 7.97 19.91
CA SER A 170 -11.42 6.72 20.67
C SER A 170 -12.74 6.62 21.44
N THR A 171 -13.82 6.15 20.79
CA THR A 171 -14.95 5.59 21.55
C THR A 171 -14.44 4.33 22.25
N PRO A 172 -14.42 4.27 23.60
CA PRO A 172 -13.73 3.21 24.35
C PRO A 172 -14.17 1.78 24.02
N ASP A 173 -15.39 1.60 23.51
CA ASP A 173 -16.02 0.30 23.26
C ASP A 173 -16.43 0.08 21.79
N ALA A 174 -15.75 0.72 20.83
CA ALA A 174 -16.07 0.51 19.42
C ALA A 174 -15.55 -0.85 18.92
N PRO A 175 -16.42 -1.79 18.50
CA PRO A 175 -15.98 -3.06 17.95
C PRO A 175 -15.24 -2.86 16.62
N PRO A 176 -14.23 -3.69 16.29
CA PRO A 176 -13.61 -3.67 14.98
C PRO A 176 -14.63 -4.07 13.90
N CYS A 177 -14.49 -3.49 12.72
CA CYS A 177 -15.37 -3.78 11.59
C CYS A 177 -15.23 -5.25 11.15
N PRO A 178 -16.31 -6.04 11.04
CA PRO A 178 -16.24 -7.45 10.66
C PRO A 178 -15.78 -7.67 9.21
N ARG A 179 -15.89 -6.64 8.34
CA ARG A 179 -15.48 -6.71 6.93
C ARG A 179 -14.00 -6.36 6.71
N CYS A 180 -13.47 -5.38 7.45
CA CYS A 180 -12.13 -4.83 7.14
C CYS A 180 -11.24 -4.57 8.36
N GLY A 181 -11.68 -4.89 9.58
CA GLY A 181 -10.90 -4.76 10.81
C GLY A 181 -10.68 -3.34 11.32
N TRP A 182 -11.12 -2.30 10.59
CA TRP A 182 -11.00 -0.91 11.03
C TRP A 182 -11.86 -0.62 12.27
N LEU A 183 -11.38 0.21 13.19
CA LEU A 183 -12.13 0.60 14.39
C LEU A 183 -13.38 1.40 13.98
N THR A 184 -14.56 0.90 14.32
CA THR A 184 -15.80 1.58 13.94
C THR A 184 -16.01 2.87 14.74
N VAL A 185 -16.76 3.82 14.18
CA VAL A 185 -17.13 5.08 14.86
C VAL A 185 -18.62 5.05 15.17
N ARG A 186 -18.98 5.49 16.36
CA ARG A 186 -20.39 5.51 16.79
C ARG A 186 -21.19 6.51 15.95
N ASN A 187 -22.28 6.05 15.36
CA ASN A 187 -23.20 6.84 14.55
C ASN A 187 -24.63 6.59 15.06
N GLY A 188 -25.04 7.37 16.05
CA GLY A 188 -26.29 7.15 16.79
C GLY A 188 -26.19 5.96 17.74
N THR A 189 -27.14 5.03 17.64
CA THR A 189 -27.14 3.72 18.34
C THR A 189 -26.25 2.69 17.64
N CYS A 190 -25.94 2.90 16.37
CA CYS A 190 -25.10 2.02 15.57
C CYS A 190 -23.62 2.41 15.63
N HIS A 191 -22.80 1.54 15.08
CA HIS A 191 -21.42 1.79 14.72
C HIS A 191 -21.27 1.74 13.20
N LYS A 192 -20.45 2.64 12.64
CA LYS A 192 -20.18 2.74 11.21
C LYS A 192 -18.68 2.67 10.96
N CYS A 193 -18.28 1.89 9.97
CA CYS A 193 -16.92 1.86 9.48
C CYS A 193 -16.68 2.99 8.47
N GLU A 194 -15.74 3.89 8.76
CA GLU A 194 -15.37 4.97 7.83
C GLU A 194 -14.53 4.48 6.64
N ASN A 195 -13.91 3.30 6.75
CA ASN A 195 -13.06 2.73 5.70
C ASN A 195 -13.84 1.94 4.64
N CYS A 196 -14.86 1.17 5.03
CA CYS A 196 -15.63 0.32 4.10
C CYS A 196 -17.15 0.58 4.09
N GLY A 197 -17.65 1.48 4.95
CA GLY A 197 -19.07 1.85 5.01
C GLY A 197 -19.99 0.86 5.73
N GLU A 198 -19.47 -0.28 6.21
CA GLU A 198 -20.25 -1.28 6.96
C GLU A 198 -20.83 -0.68 8.25
N THR A 199 -22.08 -1.01 8.57
CA THR A 199 -22.76 -0.57 9.79
C THR A 199 -23.12 -1.76 10.67
N THR A 200 -22.80 -1.69 11.97
CA THR A 200 -23.08 -2.74 12.95
C THR A 200 -23.86 -2.18 14.14
N GLY A 201 -24.77 -2.98 14.73
CA GLY A 201 -25.50 -2.57 15.94
C GLY A 201 -26.66 -1.59 15.71
N CYS A 202 -27.26 -1.57 14.52
CA CYS A 202 -28.55 -0.92 14.32
C CYS A 202 -29.68 -1.86 14.71
N SER A 203 -30.46 -1.47 15.73
CA SER A 203 -31.77 -2.05 16.05
C SER A 203 -32.85 -1.41 15.20
#